data_AF-W2I6T4-F1
#
_entry.id   AF-W2I6T4-F1
#
_cell.length_a   1.000
_cell.length_b   1.000
_cell.length_c   1.000
_cell.angle_alpha   90.00
_cell.angle_beta   90.00
_cell.angle_gamma   90.00
#
_symmetry.space_group_name_H-M   'P 1'
#
loop_
_entity.id
_entity.type
_entity.pdbx_description
1 polymer ?
#
loop_
_entity_poly.entity_id
_entity_poly.type
_entity_poly.pdbx_seq_one_letter_code
_entity_poly.pdbx_strand_id
1 'polypeptide(L)'
;MFERWGETLAMDFTHGANNLGYHLGSLLEKNPGWCNIVSVVIDKDFVEWWVLMADAKVVLCQFHAIIYWKKVMKRSKFRLTISQQEDLIALMTR
;
A
#
# COMPACT_ATOMS: atom_id res chain seq x y z
N MET A 1 22.51 -7.45 -0.98
CA MET A 1 21.23 -7.99 -1.49
C MET A 1 20.69 -8.91 -0.41
N PHE A 2 19.41 -8.82 -0.03
CA PHE A 2 18.87 -9.64 1.06
C PHE A 2 18.91 -11.12 0.66
N GLU A 3 19.49 -11.97 1.51
CA GLU A 3 19.63 -13.42 1.22
C GLU A 3 18.29 -14.14 1.21
N ARG A 4 17.30 -13.63 1.96
CA ARG A 4 15.94 -14.18 2.05
C ARG A 4 14.94 -13.05 2.26
N TRP A 5 13.81 -13.14 1.58
CA TRP A 5 12.66 -12.25 1.77
C TRP A 5 11.62 -12.99 2.64
N GLY A 6 10.88 -12.26 3.48
CA GLY A 6 9.73 -12.82 4.20
C GLY A 6 8.53 -13.02 3.25
N GLU A 7 7.46 -13.65 3.72
CA GLU A 7 6.24 -13.89 2.91
C GLU A 7 5.48 -12.60 2.56
N THR A 8 5.76 -11.51 3.28
CA THR A 8 5.15 -10.20 3.06
C THR A 8 6.22 -9.18 2.72
N LEU A 9 6.02 -8.48 1.62
CA LEU A 9 6.88 -7.39 1.18
C LEU A 9 6.14 -6.05 1.33
N ALA A 10 6.63 -5.19 2.21
CA ALA A 10 6.10 -3.82 2.32
C ALA A 10 6.93 -2.87 1.46
N MET A 11 6.26 -2.16 0.55
CA MET A 11 6.86 -1.13 -0.28
C MET A 11 6.22 0.21 0.02
N ASP A 12 7.03 1.13 0.57
CA ASP A 12 6.64 2.51 0.79
C ASP A 12 7.12 3.37 -0.38
N PHE A 13 6.18 3.84 -1.20
CA PHE A 13 6.48 4.70 -2.35
C PHE A 13 6.04 6.12 -2.01
N THR A 14 7.01 6.96 -1.66
CA THR A 14 6.75 8.38 -1.41
C THR A 14 6.36 9.13 -2.70
N HIS A 15 5.57 10.19 -2.56
CA HIS A 15 4.91 10.93 -3.64
C HIS A 15 5.75 11.09 -4.91
N GLY A 16 5.26 10.56 -6.04
CA GLY A 16 5.85 10.76 -7.36
C GLY A 16 6.69 9.60 -7.91
N ALA A 17 6.57 8.41 -7.34
CA ALA A 17 7.19 7.21 -7.89
C ALA A 17 6.39 6.64 -9.08
N ASN A 18 6.33 7.43 -10.16
CA ASN A 18 5.83 7.03 -11.47
C ASN A 18 7.04 6.52 -12.28
N ASN A 19 6.89 5.46 -13.09
CA ASN A 19 7.95 4.72 -13.80
C ASN A 19 8.66 3.61 -12.99
N LEU A 20 8.08 3.15 -11.89
CA LEU A 20 8.61 2.00 -11.15
C LEU A 20 8.46 0.70 -11.92
N GLY A 21 7.48 0.59 -12.82
CA GLY A 21 7.27 -0.58 -13.65
C GLY A 21 8.54 -1.08 -14.35
N TYR A 22 9.35 -0.15 -14.85
CA TYR A 22 10.59 -0.47 -15.53
C TYR A 22 11.71 -0.93 -14.58
N HIS A 23 11.81 -0.30 -13.40
CA HIS A 23 12.85 -0.63 -12.41
C HIS A 23 12.50 -1.87 -11.58
N LEU A 24 11.22 -2.07 -11.27
CA LEU A 24 10.75 -3.27 -10.59
C LEU A 24 10.97 -4.48 -11.49
N GLY A 25 10.59 -4.45 -12.76
CA GLY A 25 10.81 -5.57 -13.67
C GLY A 25 12.24 -6.12 -13.62
N SER A 26 13.26 -5.24 -13.67
CA SER A 26 14.66 -5.65 -13.54
C SER A 26 15.03 -6.20 -12.15
N LEU A 27 14.40 -5.68 -11.10
CA LEU A 27 14.62 -6.17 -9.73
C LEU A 27 13.97 -7.55 -9.53
N LEU A 28 12.78 -7.77 -10.10
CA LEU A 28 12.05 -9.04 -10.06
C LEU A 28 12.87 -10.14 -10.73
N GLU A 29 13.37 -9.88 -11.94
CA GLU A 29 14.18 -10.84 -12.71
C GLU A 29 15.45 -11.28 -11.97
N LYS A 30 16.04 -10.38 -11.17
CA LYS A 30 17.30 -10.64 -10.48
C LYS A 30 17.15 -11.33 -9.12
N ASN A 31 15.92 -11.50 -8.63
CA ASN A 31 15.66 -12.03 -7.30
C ASN A 31 14.74 -13.27 -7.34
N PRO A 32 15.29 -14.49 -7.41
CA PRO A 32 14.50 -15.73 -7.44
C PRO A 32 13.65 -15.94 -6.16
N GLY A 33 13.97 -15.25 -5.06
CA GLY A 33 13.17 -15.24 -3.85
C GLY A 33 11.80 -14.56 -3.99
N TRP A 34 11.54 -13.85 -5.10
CA TRP A 34 10.27 -13.17 -5.34
C TRP A 34 9.07 -14.11 -5.40
N CYS A 35 9.26 -15.32 -5.94
CA CYS A 35 8.19 -16.34 -6.01
C CYS A 35 7.70 -16.80 -4.62
N ASN A 36 8.42 -16.47 -3.55
CA ASN A 36 8.04 -16.79 -2.17
C ASN A 36 7.23 -15.66 -1.51
N ILE A 37 7.03 -14.53 -2.19
CA ILE A 37 6.21 -13.42 -1.69
C ILE A 37 4.74 -13.77 -1.88
N VAL A 38 4.01 -13.85 -0.78
CA VAL A 38 2.57 -14.16 -0.74
C VAL A 38 1.74 -12.89 -0.76
N SER A 39 2.27 -11.78 -0.22
CA SER A 39 1.58 -10.50 -0.22
C SER A 39 2.51 -9.31 -0.37
N VAL A 40 2.01 -8.25 -1.01
CA VAL A 40 2.69 -6.97 -1.15
C VAL A 40 1.83 -5.88 -0.52
N VAL A 41 2.40 -5.15 0.43
CA VAL A 41 1.76 -3.97 1.04
C VAL A 41 2.22 -2.73 0.28
N ILE A 42 1.28 -1.98 -0.29
CA ILE A 42 1.56 -0.76 -1.07
C ILE A 42 0.95 0.48 -0.40
N ASP A 43 1.57 1.63 -0.59
CA ASP A 43 0.93 2.92 -0.30
C ASP A 43 -0.21 3.21 -1.31
N LYS A 44 -1.16 4.04 -0.90
CA LYS A 44 -2.28 4.60 -1.68
C LYS A 44 -1.85 5.14 -3.03
N ASP A 45 -0.68 5.78 -3.09
CA ASP A 45 -0.25 6.52 -4.27
C ASP A 45 0.44 5.63 -5.32
N PHE A 46 0.58 4.31 -5.05
CA PHE A 46 1.13 3.36 -6.00
C PHE A 46 0.10 2.95 -7.06
N VAL A 47 0.14 3.62 -8.21
CA VAL A 47 -0.81 3.41 -9.30
C VAL A 47 -0.44 2.23 -10.21
N GLU A 48 0.84 1.88 -10.30
CA GLU A 48 1.37 0.82 -11.20
C GLU A 48 1.30 -0.58 -10.58
N TRP A 49 0.30 -0.85 -9.71
CA TRP A 49 0.18 -2.10 -8.97
C TRP A 49 0.05 -3.35 -9.85
N TRP A 50 -0.41 -3.20 -11.10
CA TRP A 50 -0.45 -4.28 -12.09
C TRP A 50 0.94 -4.88 -12.40
N VAL A 51 2.02 -4.16 -12.11
CA VAL A 51 3.41 -4.65 -12.27
C VAL A 51 3.76 -5.72 -11.24
N LEU A 52 3.08 -5.78 -10.09
CA LEU A 52 3.44 -6.64 -8.96
C LEU A 52 3.08 -8.13 -9.12
N MET A 53 2.80 -8.61 -10.35
CA MET A 53 2.49 -10.01 -10.70
C MET A 53 1.21 -10.58 -10.07
N ALA A 54 0.67 -11.63 -10.70
CA ALA A 54 -0.71 -12.10 -10.57
C ALA A 54 -1.03 -12.93 -9.31
N ASP A 55 -0.03 -13.50 -8.64
CA ASP A 55 -0.25 -14.45 -7.53
C ASP A 55 -0.03 -13.86 -6.12
N ALA A 56 0.56 -12.67 -6.03
CA ALA A 56 0.74 -11.99 -4.75
C ALA A 56 -0.51 -11.19 -4.37
N LYS A 57 -0.97 -11.33 -3.12
CA LYS A 57 -2.04 -10.49 -2.59
C LYS A 57 -1.53 -9.06 -2.43
N VAL A 58 -2.01 -8.14 -3.26
CA VAL A 58 -1.72 -6.71 -3.10
C VAL A 58 -2.68 -6.10 -2.08
N VAL A 59 -2.15 -5.55 -1.00
CA VAL A 59 -2.92 -4.92 0.08
C VAL A 59 -2.49 -3.47 0.28
N LEU A 60 -3.45 -2.59 0.58
CA LEU A 60 -3.13 -1.22 0.93
C LEU A 60 -2.58 -1.15 2.36
N CYS A 61 -1.56 -0.34 2.56
CA CYS A 61 -1.02 -0.04 3.87
C CYS A 61 -2.12 0.59 4.75
N GLN A 62 -2.46 -0.07 5.87
CA GLN A 62 -3.48 0.39 6.81
C GLN A 62 -3.15 1.80 7.34
N PHE A 63 -1.89 2.10 7.63
CA PHE A 63 -1.44 3.41 8.09
C PHE A 63 -1.77 4.52 7.08
N HIS A 64 -1.40 4.32 5.81
CA HIS A 64 -1.67 5.28 4.75
C HIS A 64 -3.17 5.41 4.44
N ALA A 65 -3.92 4.31 4.49
CA ALA A 65 -5.37 4.33 4.37
C ALA A 65 -6.01 5.18 5.48
N ILE A 66 -5.59 5.01 6.75
CA ILE A 66 -6.08 5.80 7.88
C ILE A 66 -5.75 7.29 7.71
N ILE A 67 -4.52 7.63 7.32
CA ILE A 67 -4.13 9.04 7.08
C ILE A 67 -4.98 9.66 5.97
N TYR A 68 -5.18 8.94 4.87
CA TYR A 68 -6.01 9.42 3.78
C TYR A 68 -7.45 9.66 4.24
N TRP A 69 -8.04 8.70 4.94
CA TRP A 69 -9.42 8.80 5.43
C TRP A 69 -9.59 9.94 6.45
N LYS A 70 -8.61 10.18 7.34
CA LYS A 70 -8.60 11.38 8.21
C LYS A 70 -8.69 12.68 7.41
N LYS A 71 -8.09 12.76 6.22
CA LYS A 71 -8.22 13.93 5.33
C LYS A 71 -9.60 13.98 4.65
N VAL A 72 -10.14 12.83 4.22
CA VAL A 72 -11.44 12.73 3.54
C VAL A 72 -12.59 13.09 4.49
N MET A 73 -12.56 12.60 5.72
CA MET A 73 -13.60 12.81 6.74
C MET A 73 -13.79 14.29 7.12
N LYS A 74 -12.73 15.11 6.97
CA LYS A 74 -12.78 16.56 7.19
C LYS A 74 -13.50 17.34 6.09
N ARG A 75 -13.82 16.71 4.95
CA ARG A 75 -14.47 17.40 3.84
C ARG A 75 -15.94 17.69 4.18
N SER A 76 -16.35 18.94 4.01
CA SER A 76 -17.71 19.41 4.28
C SER A 76 -18.81 18.63 3.56
N LYS A 77 -18.48 18.00 2.42
CA LYS A 77 -19.40 17.13 1.64
C LYS A 77 -20.04 16.03 2.50
N PHE A 78 -19.32 15.49 3.49
CA PHE A 78 -19.81 14.38 4.31
C PHE A 78 -20.54 14.83 5.58
N ARG A 79 -20.44 16.13 5.95
CA ARG A 79 -21.10 16.73 7.12
C ARG A 79 -20.93 15.93 8.42
N LEU A 80 -19.76 15.31 8.59
CA LEU A 80 -19.45 14.48 9.76
C LEU A 80 -19.12 15.34 10.98
N THR A 81 -19.71 15.01 12.13
CA THR A 81 -19.30 15.58 13.43
C THR A 81 -17.97 14.99 13.87
N ILE A 82 -17.29 15.63 14.83
CA ILE A 82 -16.01 15.14 15.36
C ILE A 82 -16.16 13.72 15.94
N SER A 83 -17.22 13.48 16.73
CA SER A 83 -17.50 12.16 17.31
C SER A 83 -17.68 11.08 16.23
N GLN A 84 -18.39 11.36 15.14
CA GLN A 84 -18.54 10.41 14.03
C GLN A 84 -17.19 10.10 13.36
N GLN A 85 -16.28 11.08 13.27
CA GLN A 85 -14.95 10.86 12.73
C GLN A 85 -14.11 9.95 13.64
N GLU A 86 -14.19 10.15 14.96
CA GLU A 86 -13.51 9.31 15.95
C GLU A 86 -14.01 7.87 15.91
N ASP A 87 -15.32 7.66 15.85
CA ASP A 87 -15.93 6.32 15.73
C ASP A 87 -15.46 5.60 14.47
N LEU A 88 -15.43 6.31 13.33
CA LEU A 88 -14.95 5.74 12.06
C LEU A 88 -13.45 5.39 12.11
N ILE A 89 -12.62 6.24 12.73
CA ILE A 89 -11.19 5.93 12.91
C ILE A 89 -11.04 4.69 13.79
N ALA A 90 -11.79 4.58 14.88
CA ALA A 90 -11.75 3.42 15.77
C ALA A 90 -12.15 2.12 15.06
N LEU A 91 -13.07 2.17 14.10
CA LEU A 91 -13.43 1.02 13.26
C LEU A 91 -12.31 0.61 12.30
N MET A 92 -11.51 1.56 11.80
CA MET A 92 -10.41 1.30 10.86
C MET A 92 -9.12 0.80 11.53
N THR A 93 -9.01 0.95 12.85
CA THR A 93 -7.83 0.56 13.65
C THR A 93 -8.02 -0.76 14.41
N ARG A 94 -9.17 -1.42 14.26
CA ARG A 94 -9.43 -2.77 14.79
C ARG A 94 -8.78 -3.82 13.89
#